data_AF-X0XSN8-F1
#
_entry.id   AF-X0XSN8-F1
#
_cell.length_a   1.000
_cell.length_b   1.000
_cell.length_c   1.000
_cell.angle_alpha   90.00
_cell.angle_beta   90.00
_cell.angle_gamma   90.00
#
_symmetry.space_group_name_H-M   'P 1'
#
loop_
_entity.id
_entity.type
_entity.pdbx_description
1 polymer ?
#
loop_
_entity_poly.entity_id
_entity_poly.type
_entity_poly.pdbx_seq_one_letter_code
_entity_poly.pdbx_strand_id
1 'polypeptide(L)'
;ETSVSKGYAGGCNVITEGILSPREVLANALGWYALSLIPLVMLAVRVTPLILVTAVLGMGITFWYSKSKFTTWSHELALASGPLAAAVLGALSTGTGEWVNAFLVALPIVTIFSFAGLALDEHPDAEANLKKGVKSLPYKLWEYGFDLCSYLLMWFIAAYCAQVFLVAAGILAPLTGITFILLPLFFGLIVHLKGVLDDPERFKDIALKIVMIAAVYPVLLLVGQAVGG
;
A
#
# COMPACT_ATOMS: atom_id res chain seq x y z
N GLU A 1 8.88 -14.44 -21.47
CA GLU A 1 9.78 -14.22 -20.33
C GLU A 1 8.99 -14.22 -19.03
N THR A 2 9.52 -14.86 -18.00
CA THR A 2 8.93 -14.96 -16.67
C THR A 2 9.39 -13.80 -15.79
N SER A 3 8.50 -13.25 -14.97
CA SER A 3 8.87 -12.31 -13.90
C SER A 3 9.78 -13.00 -12.90
N VAL A 4 10.62 -12.23 -12.20
CA VAL A 4 11.48 -12.75 -11.13
C VAL A 4 10.58 -13.37 -10.05
N SER A 5 10.86 -14.60 -9.64
CA SER A 5 10.07 -15.26 -8.60
C SER A 5 10.26 -14.52 -7.28
N LYS A 6 9.23 -13.82 -6.83
CA LYS A 6 9.25 -13.16 -5.52
C LYS A 6 9.00 -14.21 -4.45
N GLY A 7 9.87 -14.29 -3.44
CA GLY A 7 9.78 -15.30 -2.39
C GLY A 7 8.45 -15.27 -1.60
N TYR A 8 7.80 -14.11 -1.53
CA TYR A 8 6.48 -13.97 -0.89
C TYR A 8 5.30 -14.26 -1.85
N ALA A 9 5.54 -14.34 -3.16
CA ALA A 9 4.52 -14.60 -4.17
C ALA A 9 4.35 -16.09 -4.51
N GLY A 10 5.04 -16.99 -3.78
CA GLY A 10 4.91 -18.45 -3.98
C GLY A 10 3.48 -18.95 -3.83
N GLY A 11 2.66 -18.30 -2.99
CA GLY A 11 1.23 -18.62 -2.85
C GLY A 11 0.32 -18.01 -3.92
N CYS A 12 0.84 -17.13 -4.79
CA CYS A 12 0.01 -16.39 -5.75
C CYS A 12 -0.25 -17.18 -7.06
N ASN A 13 0.42 -18.32 -7.27
CA ASN A 13 0.36 -19.09 -8.51
C ASN A 13 -0.43 -20.40 -8.39
N VAL A 14 -1.29 -20.57 -7.38
CA VAL A 14 -2.04 -21.82 -7.15
C VAL A 14 -2.87 -22.30 -8.35
N ILE A 15 -3.31 -21.38 -9.22
CA ILE A 15 -3.98 -21.70 -10.49
C ILE A 15 -2.97 -22.20 -11.53
N THR A 16 -1.88 -21.46 -11.69
CA THR A 16 -0.81 -21.74 -12.66
C THR A 16 -0.08 -23.05 -12.34
N GLU A 17 0.04 -23.38 -11.06
CA GLU A 17 0.63 -24.62 -10.53
C GLU A 17 -0.36 -25.80 -10.56
N GLY A 18 -1.60 -25.57 -10.98
CA GLY A 18 -2.64 -26.61 -11.06
C GLY A 18 -3.12 -27.14 -9.71
N ILE A 19 -2.81 -26.45 -8.61
CA ILE A 19 -3.23 -26.82 -7.25
C ILE A 19 -4.74 -26.59 -7.07
N LEU A 20 -5.24 -25.46 -7.58
CA LEU A 20 -6.66 -25.10 -7.54
C LEU A 20 -7.13 -24.59 -8.90
N SER A 21 -8.37 -24.91 -9.27
CA SER A 21 -9.02 -24.36 -10.46
C SER A 21 -9.46 -22.90 -10.24
N PRO A 22 -9.65 -22.11 -11.32
CA PRO A 22 -10.19 -20.75 -11.21
C PRO A 22 -11.54 -20.68 -10.49
N ARG A 23 -12.37 -21.73 -10.62
CA ARG A 23 -13.68 -21.81 -9.96
C ARG A 23 -13.55 -22.01 -8.45
N GLU A 24 -12.61 -22.84 -8.00
CA GLU A 24 -12.34 -23.05 -6.57
C GLU A 24 -11.80 -21.78 -5.92
N VAL A 25 -10.88 -21.08 -6.59
CA VAL A 25 -10.35 -19.80 -6.11
C VAL A 25 -11.47 -18.75 -6.02
N LEU A 26 -12.33 -18.66 -7.03
CA LEU A 26 -13.49 -17.75 -7.01
C LEU A 26 -14.47 -18.11 -5.89
N ALA A 27 -14.84 -19.39 -5.75
CA ALA A 27 -15.75 -19.84 -4.71
C ALA A 27 -15.19 -19.56 -3.31
N ASN A 28 -13.89 -19.79 -3.09
CA ASN A 28 -13.22 -19.46 -1.84
C ASN A 28 -13.27 -17.94 -1.56
N ALA A 29 -12.96 -17.10 -2.55
CA ALA A 29 -13.02 -15.64 -2.39
C ALA A 29 -14.45 -15.15 -2.06
N LEU A 30 -15.46 -15.65 -2.77
CA LEU A 30 -16.87 -15.34 -2.50
C LEU A 30 -17.31 -15.84 -1.12
N GLY A 31 -16.81 -17.00 -0.68
CA GLY A 31 -17.04 -17.54 0.66
C GLY A 31 -16.52 -16.60 1.75
N TRP A 32 -15.29 -16.10 1.62
CA TRP A 32 -14.74 -15.13 2.57
C TRP A 32 -15.49 -13.80 2.56
N TYR A 33 -15.93 -13.32 1.39
CA TYR A 33 -16.80 -12.14 1.32
C TYR A 33 -18.12 -12.37 2.04
N ALA A 34 -18.81 -13.48 1.79
CA ALA A 34 -20.05 -13.80 2.48
C ALA A 34 -19.87 -13.91 4.01
N LEU A 35 -18.80 -14.56 4.47
CA LEU A 35 -18.51 -14.69 5.90
C LEU A 35 -18.20 -13.33 6.55
N SER A 36 -17.43 -12.47 5.89
CA SER A 36 -17.13 -11.12 6.39
C SER A 36 -18.37 -10.24 6.51
N LEU A 37 -19.42 -10.47 5.72
CA LEU A 37 -20.67 -9.71 5.84
C LEU A 37 -21.36 -9.91 7.19
N ILE A 38 -21.13 -11.03 7.89
CA ILE A 38 -21.75 -11.31 9.19
C ILE A 38 -21.38 -10.23 10.22
N PRO A 39 -20.09 -10.03 10.59
CA PRO A 39 -19.72 -8.98 11.53
C PRO A 39 -20.02 -7.58 10.98
N LEU A 40 -19.92 -7.36 9.65
CA LEU A 40 -20.20 -6.06 9.04
C LEU A 40 -21.66 -5.65 9.16
N VAL A 41 -22.60 -6.56 8.91
CA VAL A 41 -24.05 -6.31 9.08
C VAL A 41 -24.37 -6.06 10.55
N MET A 42 -23.78 -6.84 11.46
CA MET A 42 -23.94 -6.64 12.90
C MET A 42 -23.48 -5.24 13.33
N LEU A 43 -22.34 -4.77 12.83
CA LEU A 43 -21.85 -3.42 13.11
C LEU A 43 -22.69 -2.35 12.42
N ALA A 44 -23.13 -2.58 11.19
CA ALA A 44 -23.91 -1.61 10.42
C ALA A 44 -25.27 -1.31 11.06
N VAL A 45 -25.94 -2.33 11.60
CA VAL A 45 -27.20 -2.18 12.33
C VAL A 45 -27.01 -1.44 13.66
N ARG A 46 -25.84 -1.60 14.31
CA ARG A 46 -25.57 -1.02 15.63
C ARG A 46 -24.96 0.38 15.60
N VAL A 47 -24.22 0.71 14.55
CA VAL A 47 -23.38 1.91 14.50
C VAL A 47 -23.78 2.80 13.33
N THR A 48 -23.59 2.34 12.09
CA THR A 48 -23.96 3.11 10.89
C THR A 48 -24.03 2.23 9.65
N PRO A 49 -25.04 2.39 8.77
CA PRO A 49 -25.14 1.66 7.51
C PRO A 49 -23.98 1.96 6.54
N LEU A 50 -23.25 3.07 6.74
CA LEU A 50 -22.06 3.41 5.95
C LEU A 50 -20.98 2.31 6.00
N ILE A 51 -20.95 1.50 7.07
CA ILE A 51 -20.06 0.33 7.18
C ILE A 51 -20.24 -0.63 6.00
N LEU A 52 -21.48 -0.90 5.58
CA LEU A 52 -21.74 -1.79 4.44
C LEU A 52 -21.32 -1.14 3.12
N VAL A 53 -21.55 0.17 2.97
CA VAL A 53 -21.12 0.91 1.77
C VAL A 53 -19.60 0.85 1.64
N THR A 54 -18.87 1.20 2.69
CA THR A 54 -17.40 1.15 2.70
C THR A 54 -16.87 -0.27 2.48
N ALA A 55 -17.49 -1.29 3.09
CA ALA A 55 -17.06 -2.67 2.92
C ALA A 55 -17.26 -3.19 1.49
N VAL A 56 -18.42 -2.93 0.87
CA VAL A 56 -18.69 -3.35 -0.51
C VAL A 56 -17.75 -2.65 -1.49
N LEU A 57 -17.48 -1.35 -1.29
CA LEU A 57 -16.46 -0.63 -2.05
C LEU A 57 -15.07 -1.26 -1.84
N GLY A 58 -14.73 -1.60 -0.60
CA GLY A 58 -13.51 -2.32 -0.22
C GLY A 58 -13.32 -3.64 -0.94
N MET A 59 -14.37 -4.46 -1.03
CA MET A 59 -14.36 -5.71 -1.81
C MET A 59 -14.13 -5.42 -3.30
N GLY A 60 -14.76 -4.38 -3.84
CA GLY A 60 -14.58 -3.93 -5.22
C GLY A 60 -13.12 -3.52 -5.55
N ILE A 61 -12.40 -2.96 -4.58
CA ILE A 61 -10.99 -2.55 -4.76
C ILE A 61 -10.10 -3.74 -5.11
N THR A 62 -10.36 -4.94 -4.60
CA THR A 62 -9.54 -6.13 -4.91
C THR A 62 -9.57 -6.50 -6.40
N PHE A 63 -10.76 -6.38 -7.01
CA PHE A 63 -10.97 -6.59 -8.43
C PHE A 63 -10.37 -5.45 -9.24
N TRP A 64 -10.55 -4.21 -8.76
CA TRP A 64 -9.96 -3.04 -9.41
C TRP A 64 -8.43 -3.11 -9.41
N TYR A 65 -7.79 -3.45 -8.29
CA TYR A 65 -6.34 -3.64 -8.20
C TYR A 65 -5.86 -4.67 -9.23
N SER A 66 -6.46 -5.86 -9.24
CA SER A 66 -6.09 -6.95 -10.16
C SER A 66 -6.27 -6.58 -11.63
N LYS A 67 -7.36 -5.87 -11.96
CA LYS A 67 -7.70 -5.46 -13.33
C LYS A 67 -6.91 -4.24 -13.79
N SER A 68 -6.63 -3.30 -12.89
CA SER A 68 -5.99 -2.02 -13.20
C SER A 68 -4.62 -2.23 -13.81
N LYS A 69 -3.84 -3.17 -13.26
CA LYS A 69 -2.54 -3.61 -13.78
C LYS A 69 -2.54 -3.86 -15.30
N PHE A 70 -3.64 -4.37 -15.88
CA PHE A 70 -3.73 -4.68 -17.31
C PHE A 70 -4.57 -3.69 -18.13
N THR A 71 -5.35 -2.82 -17.49
CA THR A 71 -6.39 -2.04 -18.19
C THR A 71 -6.26 -0.54 -17.99
N THR A 72 -5.83 -0.07 -16.81
CA THR A 72 -5.81 1.34 -16.42
C THR A 72 -4.47 1.75 -15.80
N TRP A 73 -4.17 3.06 -15.78
CA TRP A 73 -2.96 3.61 -15.14
C TRP A 73 -3.16 3.91 -13.64
N SER A 74 -4.01 3.13 -12.98
CA SER A 74 -4.48 3.42 -11.61
C SER A 74 -4.15 2.31 -10.61
N HIS A 75 -3.11 1.53 -10.88
CA HIS A 75 -2.71 0.39 -10.07
C HIS A 75 -2.25 0.80 -8.67
N GLU A 76 -1.45 1.85 -8.58
CA GLU A 76 -0.95 2.48 -7.35
C GLU A 76 -2.13 3.04 -6.54
N LEU A 77 -3.09 3.68 -7.23
CA LEU A 77 -4.27 4.24 -6.59
C LEU A 77 -5.22 3.15 -6.06
N ALA A 78 -5.40 2.06 -6.82
CA ALA A 78 -6.18 0.92 -6.37
C ALA A 78 -5.53 0.29 -5.12
N LEU A 79 -4.21 0.15 -5.11
CA LEU A 79 -3.46 -0.33 -3.94
C LEU A 79 -3.62 0.59 -2.72
N ALA A 80 -3.55 1.92 -2.92
CA ALA A 80 -3.75 2.90 -1.86
C ALA A 80 -5.17 2.88 -1.28
N SER A 81 -6.16 2.64 -2.15
CA SER A 81 -7.57 2.67 -1.77
C SER A 81 -7.94 1.58 -0.77
N GLY A 82 -7.26 0.42 -0.80
CA GLY A 82 -7.56 -0.70 0.09
C GLY A 82 -7.34 -0.35 1.58
N PRO A 83 -6.11 0.02 1.99
CA PRO A 83 -5.84 0.44 3.35
C PRO A 83 -6.61 1.70 3.77
N LEU A 84 -6.89 2.64 2.83
CA LEU A 84 -7.76 3.79 3.11
C LEU A 84 -9.18 3.34 3.49
N ALA A 85 -9.77 2.42 2.73
CA ALA A 85 -11.08 1.85 3.04
C ALA A 85 -11.06 1.12 4.39
N ALA A 86 -9.98 0.41 4.71
CA ALA A 86 -9.81 -0.25 6.00
C ALA A 86 -9.75 0.75 7.16
N ALA A 87 -9.01 1.86 7.04
CA ALA A 87 -8.94 2.91 8.04
C ALA A 87 -10.31 3.57 8.27
N VAL A 88 -11.01 3.92 7.19
CA VAL A 88 -12.37 4.47 7.25
C VAL A 88 -13.34 3.49 7.91
N LEU A 89 -13.30 2.21 7.52
CA LEU A 89 -14.14 1.17 8.11
C LEU A 89 -13.88 0.98 9.60
N GLY A 90 -12.61 0.99 10.01
CA GLY A 90 -12.21 0.93 11.42
C GLY A 90 -12.79 2.10 12.21
N ALA A 91 -12.65 3.33 11.71
CA ALA A 91 -13.18 4.52 12.36
C ALA A 91 -14.71 4.53 12.42
N LEU A 92 -15.40 4.17 11.33
CA LEU A 92 -16.86 4.01 11.32
C LEU A 92 -17.33 3.01 12.37
N SER A 93 -16.57 1.93 12.61
CA SER A 93 -16.90 0.89 13.59
C SER A 93 -16.83 1.37 15.04
N THR A 94 -16.16 2.50 15.32
CA THR A 94 -16.11 3.10 16.67
C THR A 94 -17.34 3.92 17.03
N GLY A 95 -18.14 4.34 16.05
CA GLY A 95 -19.31 5.21 16.25
C GLY A 95 -19.01 6.68 16.53
N THR A 96 -17.73 7.10 16.51
CA THR A 96 -17.30 8.48 16.78
C THR A 96 -17.64 9.46 15.65
N GLY A 97 -17.86 8.97 14.43
CA GLY A 97 -18.08 9.82 13.25
C GLY A 97 -16.81 10.43 12.65
N GLU A 98 -15.63 10.15 13.22
CA GLU A 98 -14.34 10.75 12.79
C GLU A 98 -13.68 10.05 11.59
N TRP A 99 -14.49 9.44 10.72
CA TRP A 99 -14.00 8.67 9.58
C TRP A 99 -13.23 9.51 8.54
N VAL A 100 -13.49 10.82 8.49
CA VAL A 100 -12.72 11.77 7.65
C VAL A 100 -11.30 11.92 8.19
N ASN A 101 -11.12 12.05 9.50
CA ASN A 101 -9.80 12.13 10.12
C ASN A 101 -9.03 10.82 9.88
N ALA A 102 -9.70 9.68 10.02
CA ALA A 102 -9.08 8.38 9.73
C ALA A 102 -8.63 8.24 8.26
N PHE A 103 -9.42 8.75 7.30
CA PHE A 103 -9.01 8.82 5.90
C PHE A 103 -7.74 9.67 5.74
N LEU A 104 -7.73 10.88 6.32
CA LEU A 104 -6.62 11.82 6.22
C LEU A 104 -5.33 11.28 6.87
N VAL A 105 -5.43 10.70 8.06
CA VAL A 105 -4.30 10.11 8.80
C VAL A 105 -3.70 8.91 8.06
N ALA A 106 -4.48 8.18 7.28
CA ALA A 106 -3.97 7.09 6.46
C ALA A 106 -3.22 7.55 5.20
N LEU A 107 -3.38 8.80 4.74
CA LEU A 107 -2.75 9.29 3.51
C LEU A 107 -1.22 9.18 3.50
N PRO A 108 -0.46 9.61 4.53
CA PRO A 108 0.99 9.42 4.56
C PRO A 108 1.40 7.95 4.46
N ILE A 109 0.67 7.06 5.15
CA ILE A 109 0.95 5.62 5.18
C ILE A 109 0.77 5.02 3.79
N VAL A 110 -0.38 5.25 3.15
CA VAL A 110 -0.63 4.70 1.80
C VAL A 110 0.24 5.34 0.74
N THR A 111 0.68 6.59 0.93
CA THR A 111 1.65 7.23 0.05
C THR A 111 2.97 6.45 0.04
N ILE A 112 3.48 6.09 1.21
CA ILE A 112 4.71 5.31 1.35
C ILE A 112 4.54 3.92 0.73
N PHE A 113 3.52 3.16 1.12
CA PHE A 113 3.42 1.77 0.70
C PHE A 113 2.94 1.60 -0.75
N SER A 114 1.98 2.39 -1.19
CA SER A 114 1.32 2.17 -2.48
C SER A 114 2.02 2.85 -3.64
N PHE A 115 2.74 3.95 -3.41
CA PHE A 115 3.46 4.65 -4.47
C PHE A 115 4.96 4.36 -4.42
N ALA A 116 5.61 4.52 -3.26
CA ALA A 116 7.03 4.20 -3.14
C ALA A 116 7.26 2.68 -3.09
N GLY A 117 6.52 1.97 -2.23
CA GLY A 117 6.65 0.53 -2.04
C GLY A 117 6.35 -0.27 -3.31
N LEU A 118 5.28 0.08 -4.03
CA LEU A 118 4.94 -0.58 -5.28
C LEU A 118 5.99 -0.33 -6.38
N ALA A 119 6.57 0.88 -6.46
CA ALA A 119 7.63 1.15 -7.43
C ALA A 119 8.89 0.34 -7.16
N LEU A 120 9.26 0.20 -5.89
CA LEU A 120 10.37 -0.64 -5.46
C LEU A 120 10.10 -2.12 -5.77
N ASP A 121 8.87 -2.58 -5.53
CA ASP A 121 8.46 -3.95 -5.77
C ASP A 121 8.40 -4.32 -7.25
N GLU A 122 7.94 -3.39 -8.10
CA GLU A 122 7.75 -3.63 -9.53
C GLU A 122 9.02 -3.40 -10.36
N HIS A 123 10.06 -2.77 -9.78
CA HIS A 123 11.30 -2.47 -10.50
C HIS A 123 12.01 -3.71 -11.06
N PRO A 124 12.22 -4.81 -10.32
CA PRO A 124 12.88 -6.01 -10.85
C PRO A 124 12.11 -6.68 -11.98
N ASP A 125 10.79 -6.47 -12.05
CA ASP A 125 9.91 -7.07 -13.05
C ASP A 125 9.55 -6.12 -14.19
N ALA A 126 10.10 -4.89 -14.20
CA ALA A 126 9.68 -3.83 -15.11
C ALA A 126 9.84 -4.25 -16.57
N GLU A 127 11.00 -4.81 -16.94
CA GLU A 127 11.26 -5.25 -18.31
C GLU A 127 10.28 -6.34 -18.77
N ALA A 128 10.09 -7.38 -17.94
CA ALA A 128 9.20 -8.49 -18.25
C ALA A 128 7.73 -8.06 -18.32
N ASN A 129 7.32 -7.11 -17.49
CA ASN A 129 5.94 -6.62 -17.44
C ASN A 129 5.63 -5.62 -18.57
N LEU A 130 6.61 -4.80 -19.00
CA LEU A 130 6.47 -3.97 -20.19
C LEU A 130 6.23 -4.82 -21.45
N LYS A 131 6.96 -5.93 -21.61
CA LYS A 131 6.77 -6.88 -22.72
C LYS A 131 5.38 -7.54 -22.71
N LYS A 132 4.74 -7.66 -21.54
CA LYS A 132 3.37 -8.18 -21.37
C LYS A 132 2.28 -7.11 -21.59
N GLY A 133 2.65 -5.85 -21.85
CA GLY A 133 1.70 -4.75 -22.04
C GLY A 133 1.04 -4.26 -20.75
N VAL A 134 1.66 -4.52 -19.60
CA VAL A 134 1.14 -4.13 -18.29
C VAL A 134 1.26 -2.61 -18.11
N LYS A 135 0.27 -1.99 -17.45
CA LYS A 135 0.16 -0.54 -17.23
C LYS A 135 0.33 -0.20 -15.75
N SER A 136 1.45 0.43 -15.40
CA SER A 136 1.74 0.97 -14.08
C SER A 136 2.75 2.12 -14.24
N LEU A 137 2.70 3.11 -13.35
CA LEU A 137 3.66 4.21 -13.35
C LEU A 137 5.12 3.72 -13.19
N PRO A 138 5.46 2.77 -12.29
CA PRO A 138 6.81 2.23 -12.13
C PRO A 138 7.44 1.74 -13.44
N TYR A 139 6.65 1.10 -14.30
CA TYR A 139 7.16 0.59 -15.58
C TYR A 139 7.49 1.73 -16.55
N LYS A 140 6.70 2.81 -16.54
CA LYS A 140 6.98 3.99 -17.37
C LYS A 140 8.19 4.78 -16.86
N LEU A 141 8.43 4.80 -15.56
CA LEU A 141 9.67 5.35 -15.01
C LEU A 141 10.88 4.59 -15.59
N TRP A 142 10.81 3.26 -15.58
CA TRP A 142 11.86 2.42 -16.14
C TRP A 142 12.01 2.63 -17.66
N GLU A 143 10.92 2.60 -18.42
CA GLU A 143 10.91 2.80 -19.89
C GLU A 143 11.49 4.15 -20.31
N TYR A 144 11.22 5.21 -19.54
CA TYR A 144 11.74 6.55 -19.81
C TYR A 144 13.09 6.84 -19.14
N GLY A 145 13.69 5.87 -18.45
CA GLY A 145 14.97 6.06 -17.75
C GLY A 145 14.91 7.08 -16.60
N PHE A 146 13.73 7.27 -16.00
CA PHE A 146 13.58 8.10 -14.82
C PHE A 146 14.20 7.41 -13.60
N ASP A 147 14.97 8.16 -12.82
CA ASP A 147 15.71 7.65 -11.66
C ASP A 147 14.75 7.16 -10.55
N LEU A 148 14.75 5.85 -10.29
CA LEU A 148 13.92 5.22 -9.25
C LEU A 148 14.15 5.87 -7.89
N CYS A 149 15.40 6.15 -7.54
CA CYS A 149 15.75 6.72 -6.23
C CYS A 149 15.09 8.09 -6.02
N SER A 150 15.11 8.94 -7.05
CA SER A 150 14.44 10.25 -7.06
C SER A 150 12.92 10.11 -6.94
N TYR A 151 12.34 9.12 -7.61
CA TYR A 151 10.91 8.81 -7.48
C TYR A 151 10.54 8.40 -6.06
N LEU A 152 11.32 7.52 -5.44
CA LEU A 152 11.10 7.11 -4.05
C LEU A 152 11.21 8.29 -3.08
N LEU A 153 12.26 9.12 -3.22
CA LEU A 153 12.47 10.32 -2.40
C LEU A 153 11.28 11.28 -2.49
N MET A 154 10.76 11.52 -3.68
CA MET A 154 9.60 12.39 -3.89
C MET A 154 8.39 11.92 -3.07
N TRP A 155 8.09 10.62 -3.06
CA TRP A 155 6.95 10.08 -2.31
C TRP A 155 7.18 10.07 -0.80
N PHE A 156 8.41 9.80 -0.34
CA PHE A 156 8.74 9.97 1.08
C PHE A 156 8.53 11.42 1.50
N ILE A 157 9.09 12.39 0.75
CA ILE A 157 8.90 13.82 1.02
C ILE A 157 7.41 14.18 1.02
N ALA A 158 6.64 13.71 0.04
CA ALA A 158 5.20 13.95 -0.01
C ALA A 158 4.46 13.42 1.22
N ALA A 159 4.80 12.21 1.68
CA ALA A 159 4.20 11.63 2.88
C ALA A 159 4.52 12.44 4.15
N TYR A 160 5.77 12.88 4.31
CA TYR A 160 6.18 13.71 5.45
C TYR A 160 5.59 15.13 5.39
N CYS A 161 5.50 15.73 4.20
CA CYS A 161 4.80 17.00 4.01
C CYS A 161 3.30 16.88 4.37
N ALA A 162 2.65 15.79 3.94
CA ALA A 162 1.28 15.51 4.33
C ALA A 162 1.14 15.35 5.84
N GLN A 163 2.06 14.63 6.51
CA GLN A 163 2.06 14.52 7.97
C GLN A 163 2.20 15.88 8.66
N VAL A 164 3.14 16.74 8.22
CA VAL A 164 3.31 18.09 8.77
C VAL A 164 2.04 18.92 8.62
N PHE A 165 1.39 18.83 7.46
CA PHE A 165 0.12 19.50 7.22
C PHE A 165 -0.97 19.01 8.19
N LEU A 166 -1.07 17.69 8.43
CA LEU A 166 -2.03 17.12 9.37
C LEU A 166 -1.76 17.55 10.83
N VAL A 167 -0.49 17.69 11.22
CA VAL A 167 -0.10 18.25 12.51
C VAL A 167 -0.50 19.73 12.60
N ALA A 168 -0.20 20.53 11.57
CA ALA A 168 -0.56 21.94 11.53
C ALA A 168 -2.09 22.17 11.53
N ALA A 169 -2.85 21.24 10.93
CA ALA A 169 -4.31 21.24 10.94
C ALA A 169 -4.92 20.76 12.28
N GLY A 170 -4.12 20.30 13.24
CA GLY A 170 -4.58 19.79 14.52
C GLY A 170 -5.21 18.39 14.46
N ILE A 171 -5.03 17.65 13.37
CA ILE A 171 -5.53 16.28 13.20
C ILE A 171 -4.58 15.27 13.86
N LEU A 172 -3.26 15.50 13.73
CA LEU A 172 -2.23 14.69 14.37
C LEU A 172 -1.57 15.45 15.51
N ALA A 173 -1.25 14.74 16.60
CA ALA A 173 -0.48 15.30 17.69
C ALA A 173 0.93 15.71 17.21
N PRO A 174 1.51 16.82 17.70
CA PRO A 174 2.88 17.22 17.33
C PRO A 174 3.94 16.14 17.61
N LEU A 175 3.72 15.30 18.63
CA LEU A 175 4.61 14.20 18.98
C LEU A 175 4.67 13.10 17.91
N THR A 176 3.71 13.03 16.97
CA THR A 176 3.84 12.18 15.77
C THR A 176 5.08 12.50 14.95
N GLY A 177 5.68 13.68 15.14
CA GLY A 177 6.99 14.05 14.60
C GLY A 177 8.13 13.09 14.94
N ILE A 178 7.99 12.18 15.91
CA ILE A 178 8.97 11.10 16.14
C ILE A 178 9.22 10.23 14.89
N THR A 179 8.27 10.15 13.95
CA THR A 179 8.46 9.46 12.67
C THR A 179 9.60 10.04 11.83
N PHE A 180 10.03 11.28 12.08
CA PHE A 180 11.11 11.95 11.35
C PHE A 180 12.48 11.31 11.60
N ILE A 181 12.63 10.50 12.66
CA ILE A 181 13.85 9.71 12.88
C ILE A 181 14.12 8.72 11.74
N LEU A 182 13.08 8.34 10.98
CA LEU A 182 13.21 7.41 9.85
C LEU A 182 13.73 8.09 8.57
N LEU A 183 13.60 9.42 8.43
CA LEU A 183 14.08 10.15 7.24
C LEU A 183 15.56 9.93 6.92
N PRO A 184 16.52 10.14 7.85
CA PRO A 184 17.93 9.88 7.56
C PRO A 184 18.19 8.42 7.19
N LEU A 185 17.42 7.47 7.75
CA LEU A 185 17.53 6.06 7.42
C LEU A 185 17.04 5.78 5.99
N PHE A 186 15.89 6.36 5.59
CA PHE A 186 15.41 6.27 4.21
C PHE A 186 16.42 6.86 3.23
N PHE A 187 16.95 8.04 3.51
CA PHE A 187 17.92 8.69 2.63
C PHE A 187 19.20 7.87 2.49
N GLY A 188 19.73 7.34 3.60
CA GLY A 188 20.88 6.45 3.58
C GLY A 188 20.64 5.20 2.74
N LEU A 189 19.51 4.52 2.94
CA LEU A 189 19.17 3.31 2.18
C LEU A 189 18.93 3.60 0.70
N ILE A 190 18.32 4.74 0.34
CA ILE A 190 18.11 5.12 -1.07
C ILE A 190 19.45 5.41 -1.77
N VAL A 191 20.40 6.06 -1.07
CA VAL A 191 21.76 6.26 -1.61
C VAL A 191 22.44 4.92 -1.87
N HIS A 192 22.32 3.96 -0.94
CA HIS A 192 22.85 2.61 -1.16
C HIS A 192 22.13 1.87 -2.28
N LEU A 193 20.80 2.02 -2.39
CA LEU A 193 19.99 1.43 -3.46
C LEU A 193 20.47 1.87 -4.83
N LYS A 194 20.81 3.15 -4.99
CA LYS A 194 21.33 3.70 -6.26
C LYS A 194 22.60 2.97 -6.73
N GLY A 195 23.46 2.55 -5.81
CA GLY A 195 24.70 1.84 -6.12
C GLY A 195 24.52 0.34 -6.43
N VAL A 196 23.30 -0.20 -6.32
CA VAL A 196 23.03 -1.64 -6.47
C VAL A 196 21.81 -1.94 -7.36
N LEU A 197 21.35 -0.98 -8.17
CA LEU A 197 20.18 -1.17 -9.05
C LEU A 197 20.33 -2.37 -10.00
N ASP A 198 21.54 -2.59 -10.50
CA ASP A 198 21.85 -3.67 -11.45
C ASP A 198 22.26 -4.99 -10.77
N ASP A 199 22.31 -5.04 -9.43
CA ASP A 199 22.64 -6.23 -8.65
C ASP A 199 21.36 -6.78 -7.98
N PRO A 200 20.72 -7.83 -8.51
CA PRO A 200 19.42 -8.29 -8.04
C PRO A 200 19.41 -8.75 -6.57
N GLU A 201 20.49 -9.37 -6.09
CA GLU A 201 20.56 -9.87 -4.72
C GLU A 201 20.71 -8.72 -3.73
N ARG A 202 21.62 -7.78 -4.02
CA ARG A 202 21.83 -6.61 -3.18
C ARG A 202 20.67 -5.63 -3.25
N PHE A 203 20.04 -5.46 -4.42
CA PHE A 203 18.82 -4.70 -4.58
C PHE A 203 17.74 -5.22 -3.64
N LYS A 204 17.50 -6.54 -3.64
CA LYS A 204 16.48 -7.17 -2.81
C LYS A 204 16.75 -6.97 -1.32
N ASP A 205 18.00 -7.09 -0.87
CA ASP A 205 18.39 -6.84 0.53
C ASP A 205 18.12 -5.39 0.95
N ILE A 206 18.55 -4.41 0.15
CA ILE A 206 18.31 -2.99 0.45
C ILE A 206 16.82 -2.65 0.37
N ALA A 207 16.10 -3.18 -0.63
CA ALA A 207 14.67 -2.98 -0.78
C ALA A 207 13.89 -3.52 0.43
N LEU A 208 14.25 -4.72 0.92
CA LEU A 208 13.67 -5.27 2.14
C LEU A 208 13.91 -4.37 3.35
N LYS A 209 15.12 -3.83 3.52
CA LYS A 209 15.43 -2.87 4.60
C LYS A 209 14.56 -1.61 4.50
N ILE A 210 14.37 -1.07 3.29
CA ILE A 210 13.50 0.10 3.06
C ILE A 210 12.06 -0.23 3.50
N VAL A 211 11.53 -1.38 3.10
CA VAL A 211 10.17 -1.81 3.48
C VAL A 211 10.04 -2.03 4.99
N MET A 212 11.03 -2.64 5.62
CA MET A 212 11.03 -2.85 7.08
C MET A 212 11.04 -1.52 7.85
N ILE A 213 11.83 -0.53 7.41
CA ILE A 213 11.82 0.81 8.00
C ILE A 213 10.50 1.53 7.73
N ALA A 214 9.94 1.39 6.52
CA ALA A 214 8.60 1.89 6.21
C ALA A 214 7.52 1.29 7.10
N ALA A 215 7.63 0.02 7.50
CA ALA A 215 6.71 -0.63 8.44
C ALA A 215 6.79 -0.07 9.87
N VAL A 216 7.92 0.54 10.25
CA VAL A 216 8.07 1.24 11.54
C VAL A 216 7.33 2.58 11.55
N TYR A 217 7.14 3.22 10.39
CA TYR A 217 6.45 4.51 10.27
C TYR A 217 5.05 4.53 10.92
N PRO A 218 4.09 3.65 10.56
CA PRO A 218 2.76 3.66 11.17
C PRO A 218 2.80 3.35 12.67
N VAL A 219 3.76 2.56 13.15
CA VAL A 219 3.94 2.27 14.57
C VAL A 219 4.36 3.52 15.33
N LEU A 220 5.36 4.24 14.85
CA LEU A 220 5.80 5.50 15.44
C LEU A 220 4.72 6.58 15.34
N LEU A 221 3.98 6.62 14.24
CA LEU A 221 2.84 7.53 14.09
C LEU A 221 1.80 7.27 15.18
N LEU A 222 1.42 6.00 15.38
CA LEU A 222 0.48 5.58 16.42
C LEU A 222 0.98 5.90 17.83
N VAL A 223 2.24 5.59 18.14
CA VAL A 223 2.85 5.88 19.44
C VAL A 223 2.88 7.39 19.71
N GLY A 224 3.28 8.19 18.71
CA GLY A 224 3.31 9.63 18.82
C GLY A 224 1.93 10.23 19.04
N GLN A 225 0.89 9.69 18.40
CA GLN A 225 -0.49 10.08 18.65
C GLN A 225 -0.91 9.70 20.07
N ALA A 226 -0.80 8.43 20.45
CA ALA A 226 -1.28 7.91 21.73
C ALA A 226 -0.64 8.57 22.96
N VAL A 227 0.62 9.01 22.86
CA VAL A 227 1.33 9.70 23.95
C VAL A 227 1.14 11.22 23.90
N GLY A 228 0.93 11.78 22.70
CA GLY A 228 0.90 13.22 22.46
C GLY A 228 -0.47 13.88 22.44
N GLY A 229 -1.56 13.11 22.30
CA GLY A 229 -2.93 13.61 22.24
C GLY A 229 -3.92 12.60 21.69
#